data_AF-F9X6C6-F1
#
_entry.id   AF-F9X6C6-F1
#
_cell.length_a   1.000
_cell.length_b   1.000
_cell.length_c   1.000
_cell.angle_alpha   90.00
_cell.angle_beta   90.00
_cell.angle_gamma   90.00
#
_symmetry.space_group_name_H-M   'P 1'
#
loop_
_entity.id
_entity.type
_entity.pdbx_description
1 polymer ?
#
loop_
_entity_poly.entity_id
_entity_poly.type
_entity_poly.pdbx_seq_one_letter_code
_entity_poly.pdbx_strand_id
1 'polypeptide(L)' 'RGNTSVEPPYSNAQISETVTHREILRIYRMARPETRVVYDLGRDTARLEEENWVIRWMLWHVFRYRDSRNKNRR' A
#
# COMPACT_ATOMS: atom_id res chain seq x y z
N ARG A 1 -1.67 21.21 -10.28
CA ARG A 1 -2.27 21.57 -8.96
C ARG A 1 -3.16 20.42 -8.54
N GLY A 2 -2.88 19.78 -7.39
CA GLY A 2 -3.72 18.70 -6.87
C GLY A 2 -5.07 19.24 -6.42
N ASN A 3 -6.14 18.49 -6.67
CA ASN A 3 -7.49 18.86 -6.29
C ASN A 3 -7.58 18.89 -4.75
N THR A 4 -7.65 20.08 -4.15
CA THR A 4 -7.64 20.27 -2.68
C THR A 4 -8.91 19.79 -1.98
N SER A 5 -9.93 19.35 -2.74
CA SER A 5 -11.19 18.82 -2.21
C SER A 5 -11.14 17.32 -1.88
N VAL A 6 -10.00 16.64 -2.07
CA VAL A 6 -9.89 15.21 -1.75
C VAL A 6 -9.69 15.04 -0.25
N GLU A 7 -10.77 14.69 0.44
CA GLU A 7 -10.75 14.36 1.87
C GLU A 7 -10.73 12.84 2.09
N PRO A 8 -10.17 12.38 3.23
CA PRO A 8 -10.24 10.98 3.62
C PRO A 8 -11.69 10.46 3.68
N PRO A 9 -11.93 9.17 3.40
CA PRO A 9 -10.94 8.15 3.07
C PRO A 9 -10.49 8.19 1.58
N TYR A 10 -9.18 8.31 1.35
CA TYR A 10 -8.57 8.29 0.00
C TYR A 10 -8.74 6.92 -0.66
N SER A 11 -9.35 6.85 -1.84
CA SER A 11 -9.44 5.64 -2.68
C SER A 11 -8.07 5.21 -3.22
N ASN A 12 -7.93 3.95 -3.64
CA ASN A 12 -6.68 3.45 -4.23
C ASN A 12 -6.22 4.30 -5.42
N ALA A 13 -7.16 4.78 -6.24
CA ALA A 13 -6.89 5.59 -7.43
C ALA A 13 -6.40 7.02 -7.11
N GLN A 14 -6.57 7.48 -5.86
CA GLN A 14 -6.16 8.82 -5.42
C GLN A 14 -4.78 8.82 -4.76
N ILE A 15 -4.19 7.65 -4.50
CA ILE A 15 -2.87 7.52 -3.86
C ILE A 15 -1.82 7.40 -4.95
N SER A 16 -0.77 8.22 -4.89
CA SER A 16 0.33 8.16 -5.84
C SER A 16 1.25 6.97 -5.57
N GLU A 17 1.84 6.44 -6.63
CA GLU A 17 2.77 5.31 -6.55
C GLU A 17 3.96 5.58 -5.61
N THR A 18 4.51 6.80 -5.65
CA THR A 18 5.59 7.22 -4.75
C THR A 18 5.20 7.15 -3.27
N VAL A 19 3.97 7.54 -2.94
CA VAL A 19 3.47 7.45 -1.55
C VAL A 19 3.27 5.99 -1.17
N THR A 20 2.70 5.18 -2.06
CA THR A 20 2.55 3.73 -1.86
C THR A 20 3.90 3.06 -1.59
N HIS A 21 4.89 3.30 -2.43
CA HIS A 21 6.24 2.75 -2.28
C HIS A 21 6.90 3.18 -0.96
N ARG A 22 6.82 4.48 -0.61
CA ARG A 22 7.38 4.98 0.65
C ARG A 22 6.75 4.28 1.88
N GLU A 23 5.43 4.10 1.87
CA GLU A 23 4.76 3.41 2.98
C GLU A 23 5.02 1.91 2.98
N ILE A 24 5.21 1.25 1.82
CA ILE A 24 5.66 -0.15 1.75
C ILE A 24 6.98 -0.34 2.53
N LEU A 25 7.98 0.49 2.23
CA LEU A 25 9.28 0.44 2.92
C LEU A 25 9.17 0.79 4.40
N ARG A 26 8.27 1.70 4.77
CA ARG A 26 8.03 2.06 6.17
C ARG A 26 7.39 0.90 6.94
N ILE A 27 6.37 0.26 6.39
CA ILE A 27 5.70 -0.91 6.98
C ILE A 27 6.70 -2.03 7.18
N TYR A 28 7.53 -2.32 6.17
CA TYR A 28 8.57 -3.35 6.29
C TYR A 28 9.56 -3.05 7.42
N ARG A 29 10.05 -1.81 7.51
CA ARG A 29 11.01 -1.39 8.54
C ARG A 29 10.44 -1.47 9.96
N MET A 30 9.16 -1.13 10.13
CA MET A 30 8.47 -1.09 11.42
C MET A 30 7.81 -2.44 11.80
N ALA A 31 7.85 -3.43 10.91
CA ALA A 31 7.25 -4.73 11.16
C ALA A 31 7.93 -5.44 12.34
N ARG A 32 7.12 -6.12 13.16
CA ARG A 32 7.64 -7.01 14.20
C ARG A 32 8.43 -8.17 13.56
N PRO A 33 9.44 -8.74 14.24
CA PRO A 33 10.26 -9.81 13.70
C PRO A 33 9.43 -10.98 13.15
N GLU A 34 8.38 -11.39 13.85
CA GLU A 34 7.53 -12.52 13.47
C GLU A 34 6.76 -12.26 12.18
N THR A 35 6.31 -11.02 11.97
CA THR A 35 5.60 -10.62 10.74
C THR A 35 6.58 -10.40 9.59
N ARG A 36 7.78 -9.91 9.89
CA ARG A 36 8.80 -9.59 8.89
C ARG A 36 9.21 -10.81 8.07
N VAL A 37 9.25 -11.99 8.69
CA VAL A 37 9.52 -13.27 8.01
C VAL A 37 8.58 -13.48 6.82
N VAL A 38 7.31 -13.09 6.93
CA VAL A 38 6.35 -13.20 5.83
C VAL A 38 6.66 -12.17 4.74
N TYR A 39 7.03 -10.95 5.12
CA TYR A 39 7.35 -9.88 4.17
C TYR A 39 8.66 -10.16 3.42
N ASP A 40 9.62 -10.84 4.04
CA ASP A 40 10.88 -11.21 3.42
C ASP A 40 10.68 -12.12 2.20
N LEU A 41 9.61 -12.93 2.17
CA LEU A 41 9.27 -13.80 1.04
C LEU A 41 8.98 -13.04 -0.26
N GLY A 42 8.55 -11.77 -0.17
CA GLY A 42 8.24 -10.94 -1.34
C GLY A 42 9.15 -9.73 -1.50
N ARG A 43 10.27 -9.68 -0.77
CA ARG A 43 11.23 -8.58 -0.84
C ARG A 43 12.12 -8.74 -2.07
N ASP A 44 12.06 -7.79 -2.99
CA ASP A 44 12.91 -7.73 -4.18
C ASP A 44 13.83 -6.52 -4.10
N THR A 45 15.11 -6.76 -3.85
CA THR A 45 16.17 -5.74 -3.81
C THR A 45 17.06 -5.76 -5.06
N ALA A 46 16.79 -6.64 -6.02
CA ALA A 46 17.63 -6.79 -7.21
C ALA A 46 17.31 -5.73 -8.27
N ARG A 47 16.16 -5.09 -8.17
CA ARG A 47 15.70 -4.02 -9.06
C ARG A 47 16.23 -2.66 -8.60
N LEU A 48 16.11 -1.68 -9.49
CA LEU A 48 16.51 -0.28 -9.26
C LEU A 48 15.79 0.34 -8.04
N GLU A 49 14.58 -0.15 -7.73
CA GLU A 49 13.77 0.25 -6.59
C GLU A 49 13.46 -0.99 -5.73
N GLU A 50 13.68 -0.89 -4.42
CA GLU A 50 13.36 -1.96 -3.47
C GLU A 50 11.85 -2.14 -3.36
N GLU A 51 11.37 -3.33 -3.65
CA GLU A 51 9.95 -3.64 -3.62
C GLU A 51 9.62 -4.70 -2.56
N ASN A 52 8.37 -4.67 -2.08
CA ASN A 52 7.83 -5.74 -1.25
C ASN A 52 6.42 -6.13 -1.72
N TRP A 53 6.34 -7.22 -2.47
CA TRP A 53 5.09 -7.66 -3.12
C TRP A 53 4.02 -8.09 -2.12
N VAL A 54 4.41 -8.64 -0.97
CA VAL A 54 3.45 -9.05 0.07
C VAL A 54 2.75 -7.83 0.65
N ILE A 55 3.51 -6.81 1.05
CA ILE A 55 2.95 -5.57 1.59
C ILE A 55 2.11 -4.84 0.54
N ARG A 56 2.62 -4.73 -0.69
CA ARG A 56 1.91 -4.12 -1.82
C ARG A 56 0.57 -4.81 -2.07
N TRP A 57 0.55 -6.13 -2.09
CA TRP A 57 -0.67 -6.91 -2.28
C TRP A 57 -1.68 -6.69 -1.15
N MET A 58 -1.23 -6.68 0.11
CA MET A 58 -2.13 -6.43 1.25
C MET A 58 -2.75 -5.03 1.21
N LEU A 59 -1.95 -3.99 0.89
CA LEU A 59 -2.46 -2.63 0.73
C LEU A 59 -3.52 -2.56 -0.36
N TRP A 60 -3.22 -3.12 -1.54
CA TRP A 60 -4.19 -3.22 -2.63
C TRP A 60 -5.47 -3.95 -2.20
N HIS A 61 -5.33 -5.08 -1.49
CA HIS A 61 -6.46 -5.88 -1.02
C HIS A 61 -7.36 -5.08 -0.10
N VAL A 62 -6.81 -4.39 0.91
CA VAL A 62 -7.55 -3.54 1.84
C VAL A 62 -8.29 -2.41 1.12
N PHE A 63 -7.58 -1.66 0.26
CA PHE A 63 -8.19 -0.55 -0.46
C PHE A 63 -9.29 -1.03 -1.42
N ARG A 64 -9.06 -2.11 -2.16
CA ARG A 64 -10.05 -2.66 -3.10
C ARG A 64 -11.35 -3.07 -2.40
N TYR A 65 -11.25 -3.77 -1.26
CA TYR A 65 -12.44 -4.18 -0.52
C TYR A 65 -13.20 -3.00 0.06
N ARG A 66 -12.49 -2.02 0.63
CA ARG A 66 -13.12 -0.80 1.16
C ARG A 66 -13.80 -0.01 0.04
N ASP A 67 -13.11 0.21 -1.08
CA ASP A 67 -13.61 0.99 -2.21
C ASP A 67 -14.83 0.31 -2.85
N SER A 68 -14.82 -1.03 -2.97
CA SER A 68 -15.99 -1.79 -3.44
C SER A 68 -17.20 -1.66 -2.50
N ARG A 69 -17.01 -1.73 -1.18
CA ARG A 69 -18.10 -1.51 -0.22
C ARG A 69 -18.63 -0.09 -0.27
N ASN A 70 -17.76 0.91 -0.42
CA ASN A 70 -18.17 2.31 -0.51
C ASN A 70 -18.94 2.61 -1.80
N LYS A 71 -18.64 1.93 -2.91
CA LYS A 71 -19.43 2.00 -4.15
C LYS A 71 -20.84 1.46 -3.97
N ASN A 72 -21.01 0.35 -3.23
CA ASN A 72 -22.32 -0.26 -3.00
C ASN A 72 -23.17 0.45 -1.93
N ARG A 73 -22.65 1.52 -1.30
CA ARG A 73 -23.36 2.33 -0.30
C ARG A 73 -23.81 3.69 -0.87
N ARG A 74 -23.49 3.98 -2.13
CA ARG A 74 -24.00 5.11 -2.90
C ARG A 74 -25.11 4.63 -3.81
#